data_AF-A0A150V2L5-F1
#
_entry.id   AF-A0A150V2L5-F1
#
_cell.length_a   1.000
_cell.length_b   1.000
_cell.length_c   1.000
_cell.angle_alpha   90.00
_cell.angle_beta   90.00
_cell.angle_gamma   90.00
#
_symmetry.space_group_name_H-M   'P 1'
#
loop_
_entity.id
_entity.type
_entity.pdbx_description
1 polymer ?
#
loop_
_entity_poly.entity_id
_entity_poly.type
_entity_poly.pdbx_seq_one_letter_code
_entity_poly.pdbx_strand_id
1 'polypeptide(L)'
;MSTIIRPKKHFMDLPYDIRVLIYSHLLPPELHIYIQAYRTAPVLQVILPHSGLSIPIMRICKQLNDEYGGYLYNNYIFSIVGTKRDCLSAYTGYLKTLEKHARGGVEVHAFTNGEHSNTMCISMFAGEAKRDALISRKKGRAVGIEKLKEEVRMKEGKSWIAVHWLVPCLICILVAIGGWISSQYG
;
A
#
# COMPACT_ATOMS: atom_id res chain seq x y z
N MET A 1 -35.47 -44.63 -17.91
CA MET A 1 -34.92 -43.29 -18.20
C MET A 1 -33.62 -43.15 -17.44
N SER A 2 -32.47 -43.21 -18.13
CA SER A 2 -31.15 -43.01 -17.51
C SER A 2 -30.86 -41.51 -17.45
N THR A 3 -30.71 -41.00 -16.23
CA THR A 3 -30.31 -39.61 -15.99
C THR A 3 -28.86 -39.45 -16.44
N ILE A 4 -28.63 -38.76 -17.56
CA ILE A 4 -27.28 -38.39 -18.00
C ILE A 4 -26.75 -37.34 -17.02
N ILE A 5 -25.96 -37.78 -16.04
CA ILE A 5 -25.23 -36.89 -15.14
C ILE A 5 -24.10 -36.30 -15.97
N ARG A 6 -24.26 -35.05 -16.46
CA ARG A 6 -23.14 -34.33 -17.05
C ARG A 6 -22.13 -34.03 -15.95
N PRO A 7 -20.85 -34.43 -16.09
CA PRO A 7 -19.85 -34.07 -15.10
C PRO A 7 -19.77 -32.55 -15.00
N LYS A 8 -19.83 -32.01 -13.78
CA LYS A 8 -19.58 -30.60 -13.52
C LYS A 8 -18.13 -30.34 -13.88
N LYS A 9 -17.88 -29.56 -14.93
CA LYS A 9 -16.53 -29.12 -15.29
C LYS A 9 -16.05 -28.16 -14.20
N HIS A 10 -14.93 -28.46 -13.55
CA HIS A 10 -14.33 -27.55 -12.58
C HIS A 10 -13.45 -26.55 -13.31
N PHE A 11 -13.36 -25.33 -12.78
CA PHE A 11 -12.51 -24.28 -13.35
C PHE A 11 -11.04 -24.73 -13.46
N MET A 12 -10.55 -25.48 -12.47
CA MET A 12 -9.18 -25.99 -12.47
C MET A 12 -8.92 -27.09 -13.51
N ASP A 13 -9.97 -27.67 -14.12
CA ASP A 13 -9.84 -28.65 -15.19
C ASP A 13 -9.56 -27.99 -16.55
N LEU A 14 -9.75 -26.68 -16.66
CA LEU A 14 -9.42 -25.93 -17.87
C LEU A 14 -7.91 -25.90 -18.09
N PRO A 15 -7.39 -25.93 -19.32
CA PRO A 15 -5.98 -25.69 -19.60
C PRO A 15 -5.48 -24.35 -19.03
N TYR A 16 -4.21 -24.28 -18.62
CA TYR A 16 -3.64 -23.12 -17.93
C TYR A 16 -3.69 -21.83 -18.77
N ASP A 17 -3.41 -21.94 -20.06
CA ASP A 17 -3.53 -20.88 -21.06
C ASP A 17 -4.93 -20.26 -21.10
N ILE A 18 -5.98 -21.09 -21.04
CA ILE A 18 -7.36 -20.61 -20.95
C ILE A 18 -7.63 -19.90 -19.61
N ARG A 19 -7.11 -20.44 -18.50
CA ARG A 19 -7.27 -19.79 -17.18
C ARG A 19 -6.55 -18.44 -17.13
N VAL A 20 -5.37 -18.33 -17.74
CA VAL A 20 -4.62 -17.08 -17.89
C VAL A 20 -5.40 -16.05 -18.72
N LEU A 21 -6.03 -16.46 -19.82
CA LEU A 21 -6.91 -15.57 -20.59
C LEU A 21 -8.06 -15.06 -19.73
N ILE A 22 -8.70 -15.93 -18.95
CA ILE A 22 -9.75 -15.53 -18.00
C ILE A 22 -9.22 -14.50 -17.00
N TYR A 23 -8.03 -14.71 -16.43
CA TYR A 23 -7.43 -13.76 -15.49
C TYR A 23 -7.16 -12.39 -16.14
N SER A 24 -6.69 -12.36 -17.38
CA SER A 24 -6.47 -11.11 -18.12
C SER A 24 -7.77 -10.31 -18.36
N HIS A 25 -8.92 -10.98 -18.43
CA HIS A 25 -10.23 -10.33 -18.52
C HIS A 25 -10.79 -9.88 -17.16
N LEU A 26 -10.35 -10.52 -16.07
CA LEU A 26 -10.79 -10.21 -14.71
C LEU A 26 -9.98 -9.09 -14.03
N LEU A 27 -8.81 -8.77 -14.59
CA LEU A 27 -7.87 -7.79 -14.07
C LEU A 27 -7.78 -6.58 -15.01
N PRO A 28 -7.39 -5.40 -14.49
CA PRO A 28 -7.25 -4.21 -15.31
C PRO A 28 -6.23 -4.42 -16.44
N PRO A 29 -6.47 -3.87 -17.64
CA PRO A 29 -5.47 -3.89 -18.71
C PRO A 29 -4.26 -3.01 -18.37
N GLU A 30 -4.42 -2.03 -17.48
CA GLU A 30 -3.34 -1.14 -17.09
C GLU A 30 -2.32 -1.84 -16.18
N LEU A 31 -1.04 -1.72 -16.53
CA LEU A 31 0.06 -2.33 -15.78
C LEU A 31 0.16 -1.85 -14.32
N HIS A 32 -0.32 -0.64 -14.03
CA HIS A 32 -0.19 -0.01 -12.71
C HIS A 32 -1.47 -0.15 -11.89
N ILE A 33 -1.33 -0.75 -10.71
CA ILE A 33 -2.39 -0.81 -9.69
C ILE A 33 -2.02 0.17 -8.58
N TYR A 34 -2.84 1.21 -8.39
CA TYR A 34 -2.64 2.20 -7.34
C TYR A 34 -3.40 1.80 -6.07
N ILE A 35 -2.76 1.96 -4.94
CA ILE A 35 -3.30 1.59 -3.64
C ILE A 35 -3.16 2.79 -2.72
N GLN A 36 -4.29 3.35 -2.30
CA GLN A 36 -4.31 4.45 -1.35
C GLN A 36 -4.08 3.89 0.06
N ALA A 37 -3.03 4.38 0.71
CA ALA A 37 -2.77 4.13 2.12
C ALA A 37 -3.49 5.18 2.98
N TYR A 38 -4.32 4.70 3.92
CA TYR A 38 -4.96 5.53 4.95
C TYR A 38 -4.55 5.04 6.33
N ARG A 39 -4.28 5.97 7.25
CA ARG A 39 -3.94 5.64 8.64
C ARG A 39 -5.12 5.16 9.48
N THR A 40 -6.32 5.66 9.17
CA THR A 40 -7.54 5.54 9.99
C THR A 40 -8.46 4.42 9.57
N ALA A 41 -8.24 3.80 8.41
CA ALA A 41 -9.01 2.65 7.95
C ALA A 41 -8.06 1.46 7.76
N PRO A 42 -8.39 0.26 8.29
CA PRO A 42 -7.59 -0.95 8.08
C PRO A 42 -7.64 -1.47 6.63
N VAL A 43 -8.33 -0.76 5.73
CA VAL A 43 -8.61 -1.20 4.37
C VAL A 43 -7.84 -0.31 3.40
N LEU A 44 -6.80 -0.88 2.83
CA LEU A 44 -6.08 -0.34 1.68
C LEU A 44 -7.09 -0.20 0.53
N GLN A 45 -7.37 1.03 0.10
CA GLN A 45 -8.34 1.26 -0.96
C GLN A 45 -7.60 1.25 -2.30
N VAL A 46 -7.94 0.32 -3.18
CA VAL A 46 -7.38 0.30 -4.52
C VAL A 46 -8.01 1.44 -5.32
N ILE A 47 -7.17 2.34 -5.85
CA ILE A 47 -7.59 3.38 -6.80
C ILE A 47 -7.56 2.75 -8.18
N LEU A 48 -8.70 2.21 -8.61
CA LEU A 48 -8.86 1.66 -9.96
C LEU A 48 -9.54 2.70 -10.85
N PRO A 49 -9.01 2.97 -12.05
CA PRO A 49 -9.57 4.00 -12.93
C PRO A 49 -10.84 3.51 -13.67
N HIS A 50 -10.95 2.24 -14.06
CA HIS A 50 -12.07 1.78 -14.92
C HIS A 50 -12.59 0.35 -14.70
N SER A 51 -11.87 -0.54 -14.00
CA SER A 51 -12.28 -1.93 -13.77
C SER A 51 -12.04 -2.36 -12.32
N GLY A 52 -12.93 -3.21 -11.78
CA GLY A 52 -12.76 -3.74 -10.43
C GLY A 52 -11.66 -4.80 -10.38
N LEU A 53 -10.82 -4.77 -9.34
CA LEU A 53 -9.89 -5.87 -9.05
C LEU A 53 -10.70 -7.04 -8.48
N SER A 54 -10.84 -8.13 -9.24
CA SER A 54 -11.60 -9.30 -8.78
C SER A 54 -10.83 -10.11 -7.73
N ILE A 55 -10.68 -9.54 -6.53
CA ILE A 55 -10.12 -10.20 -5.35
C ILE A 55 -10.99 -11.35 -4.80
N PRO A 56 -12.34 -11.37 -4.96
CA PRO A 56 -13.16 -12.48 -4.45
C PRO A 56 -12.71 -13.86 -4.95
N ILE A 57 -12.13 -13.95 -6.16
CA ILE A 57 -11.64 -15.21 -6.71
C ILE A 57 -10.54 -15.85 -5.85
N MET A 58 -9.72 -15.03 -5.20
CA MET A 58 -8.67 -15.48 -4.29
C MET A 58 -9.22 -16.11 -3.00
N ARG A 59 -10.51 -15.92 -2.71
CA ARG A 59 -11.16 -16.42 -1.48
C ARG A 59 -11.83 -17.78 -1.68
N ILE A 60 -11.92 -18.29 -2.91
CA ILE A 60 -12.65 -19.53 -3.23
C ILE A 60 -11.92 -20.76 -2.69
N CYS A 61 -10.65 -20.95 -3.08
CA CYS A 61 -9.84 -22.05 -2.59
C CYS A 61 -8.35 -21.70 -2.62
N LYS A 62 -7.54 -22.42 -1.83
CA LYS A 62 -6.09 -22.18 -1.75
C LYS A 62 -5.40 -22.29 -3.10
N GLN A 63 -5.74 -23.31 -3.90
CA GLN A 63 -5.12 -23.51 -5.20
C GLN A 63 -5.35 -22.33 -6.15
N LEU A 64 -6.58 -21.80 -6.18
CA LEU A 64 -6.93 -20.64 -7.00
C LEU A 64 -6.30 -19.36 -6.45
N ASN A 65 -6.18 -19.23 -5.12
CA ASN A 65 -5.45 -18.12 -4.49
C ASN A 65 -3.99 -18.09 -4.95
N ASP A 66 -3.31 -19.23 -4.87
CA ASP A 66 -1.89 -19.34 -5.22
C ASP A 66 -1.66 -19.10 -6.73
N GLU A 67 -2.51 -19.65 -7.60
CA GLU A 67 -2.40 -19.45 -9.05
C GLU A 67 -2.76 -18.03 -9.49
N TYR A 68 -3.92 -17.52 -9.06
CA TYR A 68 -4.37 -16.16 -9.40
C TYR A 68 -3.46 -15.09 -8.78
N GLY A 69 -3.04 -15.29 -7.53
CA GLY A 69 -2.03 -14.45 -6.88
C GLY A 69 -0.71 -14.48 -7.65
N GLY A 70 -0.26 -15.67 -8.05
CA GLY A 70 0.91 -15.81 -8.91
C GLY A 70 0.78 -15.01 -10.22
N TYR A 71 -0.38 -15.04 -10.87
CA TYR A 71 -0.62 -14.22 -12.05
C TYR A 71 -0.60 -12.72 -11.74
N LEU A 72 -1.39 -12.28 -10.77
CA LEU A 72 -1.54 -10.87 -10.39
C LEU A 72 -0.21 -10.24 -9.95
N TYR A 73 0.49 -10.87 -9.02
CA TYR A 73 1.70 -10.30 -8.42
C TYR A 73 2.92 -10.29 -9.35
N ASN A 74 2.93 -11.17 -10.36
CA ASN A 74 4.02 -11.21 -11.34
C ASN A 74 3.75 -10.36 -12.59
N ASN A 75 2.52 -9.91 -12.84
CA ASN A 75 2.21 -9.15 -14.06
C ASN A 75 2.01 -7.65 -13.83
N TYR A 76 1.80 -7.19 -12.60
CA TYR A 76 1.46 -5.79 -12.32
C TYR A 76 2.54 -5.03 -11.52
N ILE A 77 2.49 -3.70 -11.58
CA ILE A 77 3.24 -2.77 -10.74
C ILE A 77 2.29 -2.22 -9.68
N PHE A 78 2.57 -2.50 -8.41
CA PHE A 78 1.76 -2.02 -7.29
C PHE A 78 2.34 -0.73 -6.75
N SER A 79 1.55 0.34 -6.77
CA SER A 79 1.97 1.68 -6.35
C SER A 79 1.16 2.15 -5.16
N ILE A 80 1.74 2.08 -3.97
CA ILE A 80 1.15 2.60 -2.73
C ILE A 80 1.31 4.10 -2.73
N VAL A 81 0.21 4.84 -2.62
CA VAL A 81 0.17 6.31 -2.61
C VAL A 81 -0.50 6.80 -1.33
N GLY A 82 0.01 7.88 -0.76
CA GLY A 82 -0.50 8.42 0.51
C GLY A 82 0.52 9.30 1.21
N THR A 83 0.39 9.45 2.52
CA THR A 83 1.41 10.16 3.32
C THR A 83 2.68 9.31 3.46
N LYS A 84 3.83 9.95 3.71
CA LYS A 84 5.11 9.26 3.92
C LYS A 84 4.99 8.16 4.99
N ARG A 85 4.35 8.48 6.10
CA ARG A 85 4.10 7.54 7.20
C ARG A 85 3.21 6.38 6.79
N ASP A 86 2.09 6.65 6.13
CA ASP A 86 1.11 5.62 5.81
C ASP A 86 1.64 4.66 4.75
N CYS A 87 2.37 5.19 3.76
CA CYS A 87 3.06 4.36 2.77
C CYS A 87 4.10 3.46 3.43
N LEU A 88 4.90 3.99 4.39
CA LEU A 88 5.88 3.21 5.13
C LEU A 88 5.27 2.14 6.05
N SER A 89 4.07 2.38 6.57
CA SER A 89 3.35 1.37 7.35
C SER A 89 2.84 0.25 6.43
N ALA A 90 2.22 0.61 5.30
CA ALA A 90 1.57 -0.34 4.39
C ALA A 90 2.56 -1.17 3.55
N TYR A 91 3.72 -0.61 3.17
CA TYR A 91 4.60 -1.29 2.21
C TYR A 91 5.18 -2.60 2.74
N THR A 92 5.47 -2.72 4.04
CA THR A 92 6.14 -3.91 4.59
C THR A 92 5.27 -5.16 4.45
N GLY A 93 3.98 -5.06 4.74
CA GLY A 93 3.04 -6.17 4.59
C GLY A 93 2.82 -6.53 3.11
N TYR A 94 2.72 -5.51 2.25
CA TYR A 94 2.60 -5.74 0.82
C TYR A 94 3.85 -6.36 0.20
N LEU A 95 5.03 -5.93 0.62
CA LEU A 95 6.31 -6.46 0.15
C LEU A 95 6.39 -7.96 0.43
N LYS A 96 6.08 -8.39 1.66
CA LYS A 96 6.05 -9.81 2.01
C LYS A 96 5.07 -10.62 1.16
N THR A 97 3.91 -10.02 0.86
CA THR A 97 2.89 -10.67 0.02
C THR A 97 3.39 -10.80 -1.43
N LEU A 98 4.01 -9.75 -1.94
CA LEU A 98 4.58 -9.72 -3.28
C LEU A 98 5.71 -10.75 -3.41
N GLU A 99 6.64 -10.78 -2.44
CA GLU A 99 7.74 -11.75 -2.36
C GLU A 99 7.24 -13.19 -2.31
N LYS A 100 6.16 -13.47 -1.57
CA LYS A 100 5.56 -14.81 -1.49
C LYS A 100 5.13 -15.34 -2.86
N HIS A 101 4.62 -14.47 -3.73
CA HIS A 101 4.08 -14.87 -5.03
C HIS A 101 5.06 -14.59 -6.19
N ALA A 102 6.11 -13.81 -5.97
CA ALA A 102 7.08 -13.44 -7.00
C ALA A 102 7.90 -14.64 -7.48
N ARG A 103 8.08 -14.74 -8.80
CA ARG A 103 8.96 -15.73 -9.44
C ARG A 103 10.41 -15.24 -9.58
N GLY A 104 10.69 -13.99 -9.22
CA GLY A 104 12.01 -13.38 -9.29
C GLY A 104 12.20 -12.32 -8.21
N GLY A 105 13.31 -11.58 -8.28
CA GLY A 105 13.59 -10.48 -7.36
C GLY A 105 12.48 -9.42 -7.37
N VAL A 106 12.15 -8.92 -6.18
CA VAL A 106 11.18 -7.82 -6.02
C VAL A 106 11.93 -6.51 -6.00
N GLU A 107 11.58 -5.62 -6.91
CA GLU A 107 12.12 -4.26 -6.98
C GLU A 107 11.20 -3.29 -6.23
N VAL A 108 11.82 -2.37 -5.49
CA VAL A 108 11.11 -1.36 -4.70
C VAL A 108 11.67 0.03 -5.02
N HIS A 109 10.80 0.91 -5.49
CA HIS A 109 11.15 2.28 -5.84
C HIS A 109 10.23 3.26 -5.12
N ALA A 110 10.81 4.18 -4.36
CA ALA A 110 10.07 5.23 -3.69
C ALA A 110 10.25 6.59 -4.38
N PHE A 111 9.15 7.30 -4.52
CA PHE A 111 9.06 8.60 -5.16
C PHE A 111 8.38 9.59 -4.21
N THR A 112 8.93 10.79 -4.11
CA THR A 112 8.33 11.90 -3.35
C THR A 112 7.99 13.07 -4.26
N ASN A 113 6.99 13.86 -3.90
CA ASN A 113 6.63 15.09 -4.61
C ASN A 113 7.53 16.28 -4.24
N GLY A 114 8.50 16.09 -3.35
CA GLY A 114 9.45 17.13 -2.93
C GLY A 114 9.81 17.02 -1.45
N GLU A 115 10.83 17.77 -1.03
CA GLU A 115 11.34 17.73 0.35
C GLU A 115 10.29 18.15 1.39
N HIS A 116 9.52 19.19 1.06
CA HIS A 116 8.44 19.69 1.90
C HIS A 116 7.13 18.91 1.78
N SER A 117 7.02 17.98 0.81
CA SER A 117 5.80 17.21 0.63
C SER A 117 5.67 16.13 1.70
N ASN A 118 4.47 15.99 2.26
CA ASN A 118 4.13 14.87 3.13
C ASN A 118 3.62 13.66 2.34
N THR A 119 3.41 13.78 1.02
CA THR A 119 2.90 12.70 0.19
C THR A 119 4.03 12.00 -0.58
N MET A 120 3.84 10.71 -0.81
CA MET A 120 4.78 9.88 -1.55
C MET A 120 4.09 8.73 -2.26
N CYS A 121 4.86 8.04 -3.09
CA CYS A 121 4.49 6.81 -3.78
C CYS A 121 5.59 5.76 -3.56
N ILE A 122 5.22 4.52 -3.23
CA ILE A 122 6.12 3.36 -3.23
C ILE A 122 5.62 2.39 -4.29
N SER A 123 6.41 2.21 -5.35
CA SER A 123 6.12 1.26 -6.42
C SER A 123 6.91 -0.02 -6.22
N MET A 124 6.24 -1.17 -6.31
CA MET A 124 6.80 -2.50 -6.11
C MET A 124 6.37 -3.43 -7.24
N PHE A 125 7.30 -4.25 -7.75
CA PHE A 125 7.01 -5.22 -8.79
C PHE A 125 8.03 -6.36 -8.79
N ALA A 126 7.61 -7.53 -9.30
CA ALA A 126 8.51 -8.67 -9.50
C ALA A 126 9.20 -8.61 -10.88
N GLY A 127 10.52 -8.82 -10.88
CA GLY A 127 11.38 -8.90 -12.06
C GLY A 127 11.76 -7.54 -12.68
N GLU A 128 12.83 -7.51 -13.48
CA GLU A 128 13.40 -6.25 -13.99
C GLU A 128 12.67 -5.65 -15.19
N ALA A 129 11.90 -6.45 -15.94
CA ALA A 129 11.28 -6.03 -17.21
C ALA A 129 10.31 -4.85 -17.09
N LYS A 130 9.80 -4.58 -15.88
CA LYS A 130 8.85 -3.48 -15.61
C LYS A 130 9.53 -2.19 -15.15
N ARG A 131 10.85 -2.21 -14.98
CA ARG A 131 11.65 -1.05 -14.55
C ARG A 131 11.53 0.11 -15.55
N ASP A 132 11.59 -0.16 -16.83
CA ASP A 132 11.49 0.86 -17.88
C ASP A 132 10.09 1.49 -17.93
N ALA A 133 9.05 0.68 -17.75
CA ALA A 133 7.68 1.18 -17.63
C ALA A 133 7.53 2.13 -16.43
N LEU A 134 8.19 1.83 -15.30
CA LEU A 134 8.20 2.72 -14.16
C LEU A 134 9.01 4.01 -14.40
N ILE A 135 10.20 3.91 -14.99
CA ILE A 135 11.09 5.05 -15.26
C ILE A 135 10.45 6.02 -16.27
N SER A 136 9.83 5.48 -17.33
CA SER A 136 9.19 6.28 -18.38
C SER A 136 8.09 7.22 -17.84
N ARG A 137 7.49 6.88 -16.69
CA ARG A 137 6.44 7.67 -16.05
C ARG A 137 6.90 9.07 -15.61
N LYS A 138 8.20 9.28 -15.38
CA LYS A 138 8.80 10.58 -14.96
C LYS A 138 8.04 11.29 -13.81
N LYS A 139 7.48 10.55 -12.86
CA LYS A 139 6.70 11.11 -11.74
C LYS A 139 7.46 11.09 -10.42
N GLY A 140 7.59 12.26 -9.81
CA GLY A 140 8.24 12.45 -8.51
C GLY A 140 9.76 12.31 -8.53
N ARG A 141 10.40 12.65 -7.42
CA ARG A 141 11.83 12.49 -7.20
C ARG A 141 12.09 11.14 -6.55
N ALA A 142 12.98 10.33 -7.13
CA ALA A 142 13.40 9.07 -6.54
C ALA A 142 14.12 9.30 -5.21
N VAL A 143 13.75 8.55 -4.18
CA VAL A 143 14.36 8.61 -2.85
C VAL A 143 14.52 7.19 -2.30
N GLY A 144 15.61 6.93 -1.58
CA GLY A 144 15.81 5.66 -0.89
C GLY A 144 14.84 5.48 0.27
N ILE A 145 14.32 4.26 0.46
CA ILE A 145 13.41 3.92 1.56
C ILE A 145 14.02 4.24 2.93
N GLU A 146 15.31 3.98 3.13
CA GLU A 146 15.99 4.25 4.40
C GLU A 146 16.03 5.74 4.75
N LYS A 147 16.27 6.59 3.75
CA LYS A 147 16.21 8.05 3.95
C LYS A 147 14.80 8.50 4.34
N LEU A 148 13.76 7.88 3.77
CA LEU A 148 12.37 8.19 4.11
C LEU A 148 12.00 7.75 5.52
N LYS A 149 12.47 6.57 5.95
CA LYS A 149 12.30 6.11 7.34
C LYS A 149 12.93 7.10 8.32
N GLU A 150 14.13 7.59 8.02
CA GLU A 150 14.80 8.60 8.84
C GLU A 150 14.01 9.91 8.90
N GLU A 151 13.54 10.42 7.75
CA GLU A 151 12.73 11.63 7.69
C GLU A 151 11.44 11.53 8.52
N VAL A 152 10.75 10.39 8.46
CA VAL A 152 9.52 10.16 9.25
C VAL A 152 9.85 10.05 10.74
N ARG A 153 10.91 9.31 11.10
CA ARG A 153 11.37 9.18 12.49
C ARG A 153 11.73 10.52 13.11
N MET A 154 12.48 11.36 12.40
CA MET A 154 12.90 12.68 12.86
C MET A 154 11.72 13.64 13.06
N LYS A 155 10.70 13.58 12.19
CA LYS A 155 9.48 14.38 12.34
C LYS A 155 8.64 13.93 13.54
N GLU A 156 8.54 12.63 13.77
CA GLU A 156 7.82 12.08 14.93
C GLU A 156 8.53 12.41 16.26
N GLY A 157 9.85 12.31 16.30
CA GLY A 157 10.65 12.72 17.47
C GLY A 157 10.48 14.20 17.82
N LYS A 158 10.48 15.09 16.82
CA LYS A 158 10.23 16.53 17.03
C LYS A 158 8.83 16.83 17.55
N SER A 159 7.81 16.11 17.07
CA SER A 159 6.43 16.26 17.55
C SER A 159 6.30 15.85 19.02
N TRP A 160 6.98 14.78 19.44
CA TRP A 160 6.94 14.31 20.83
C TRP A 160 7.62 15.29 21.77
N ILE A 161 8.76 15.84 21.36
CA ILE A 161 9.48 16.88 22.11
C ILE A 161 8.62 18.14 22.26
N ALA A 162 7.98 18.61 21.19
CA ALA A 162 7.11 19.78 21.24
C ALA A 162 5.94 19.60 22.23
N VAL A 163 5.29 18.43 22.24
CA VAL A 163 4.21 18.12 23.18
C VAL A 163 4.73 18.07 24.63
N HIS A 164 5.90 17.46 24.84
CA HIS A 164 6.47 17.31 26.18
C HIS A 164 6.93 18.63 26.81
N TRP A 165 7.27 19.65 26.01
CA TRP A 165 7.63 20.98 26.52
C TRP A 165 6.43 21.94 26.61
N LEU A 166 5.48 21.87 25.68
CA LEU A 166 4.33 22.79 25.66
C LEU A 166 3.30 22.47 26.76
N VAL A 167 3.08 21.19 27.07
CA VAL A 167 2.07 20.80 28.08
C VAL A 167 2.45 21.24 29.50
N PRO A 168 3.70 21.04 30.00
CA PRO A 168 4.11 21.53 31.31
C PRO A 168 4.10 23.07 31.39
N CYS A 169 4.56 23.76 30.33
CA CYS A 169 4.55 25.23 30.31
C CYS A 169 3.12 25.80 30.37
N LEU A 170 2.16 25.22 29.66
CA LEU A 170 0.75 25.62 29.74
C LEU A 170 0.15 25.40 31.13
N ILE A 171 0.50 24.30 31.80
CA ILE A 171 0.06 24.03 33.17
C ILE A 171 0.65 25.06 34.15
N CYS A 172 1.94 25.38 34.04
CA CYS A 172 2.57 26.41 34.88
C CYS A 172 1.92 27.79 34.69
N ILE A 173 1.56 28.16 33.47
CA ILE A 173 0.87 29.42 33.16
C ILE A 173 -0.52 29.44 33.80
N LEU A 174 -1.29 28.36 33.69
CA LEU A 174 -2.63 28.27 34.28
C LEU A 174 -2.61 28.32 35.82
N VAL A 175 -1.61 27.68 36.45
CA VAL A 175 -1.42 27.75 37.91
C VAL A 175 -1.02 29.16 38.35
N ALA A 176 -0.14 29.84 37.61
CA ALA A 176 0.25 31.21 37.90
C ALA A 176 -0.92 32.20 37.77
N ILE A 177 -1.76 32.04 36.74
CA ILE A 177 -2.96 32.85 36.54
C ILE A 177 -3.99 32.58 37.66
N GLY A 178 -4.22 31.31 38.00
CA GLY A 178 -5.13 30.94 39.08
C GLY A 178 -4.70 31.50 40.44
N GLY A 179 -3.41 31.41 40.77
CA GLY A 179 -2.86 32.00 41.99
C GLY A 179 -2.95 33.52 42.03
N TRP A 180 -2.75 34.20 40.90
CA TRP A 180 -2.88 35.65 40.81
C TRP A 180 -4.33 36.12 40.98
N ILE A 181 -5.29 35.41 40.38
CA ILE A 181 -6.72 35.71 40.54
C ILE A 181 -7.17 35.48 41.99
N SER A 182 -6.77 34.37 42.62
CA SER A 182 -7.10 34.13 44.03
C SER A 182 -6.51 35.18 44.98
N SER A 183 -5.35 35.76 44.65
CA SER A 183 -4.74 36.85 45.42
C SER A 183 -5.42 38.21 45.25
N GLN A 184 -6.18 38.43 44.17
CA GLN A 184 -6.87 39.70 43.90
C GLN A 184 -8.30 39.74 44.47
N TYR A 185 -8.91 38.57 44.70
CA TYR A 185 -10.33 38.45 45.04
C TYR A 185 -10.62 37.68 46.34
N GLY A 186 -9.60 37.35 47.14
CA GLY A 186 -9.71 36.78 48.49
C GLY A 186 -9.09 37.70 49.53
#